data_AF-Q8CVC7-F1
#
_entry.id   AF-Q8CVC7-F1
#
_cell.length_a   1.000
_cell.length_b   1.000
_cell.length_c   1.000
_cell.angle_alpha   90.00
_cell.angle_beta   90.00
_cell.angle_gamma   90.00
#
_symmetry.space_group_name_H-M   'P 1'
#
loop_
_entity.id
_entity.type
_entity.pdbx_description
1 polymer ?
#
loop_
_entity_poly.entity_id
_entity_poly.type
_entity_poly.pdbx_seq_one_letter_code
_entity_poly.pdbx_strand_id
1 'polypeptide(L)'
;MKRIDINHQAQRFSIRKYAFGAASVLIGCVFFLGTQNVSAQEQGTQLPASENAVVNVAENSVAISQAVSDKAAAQTTLTETPQVEVEEKENKVNAPALNVDDKGAKSKEDVNPTVSKTASEVEASAVTATDTKNSNPQVNVETDSNEKDENKMVTSAPAKETEAEQNEKAVAENLMQRQAKAVSIPSQGNYVFQETTPVKNAASMSSPTQFNFDKGDKVFYDKVLEADGHQWISYVSYSGIRRYAPIAVTIEELKQKEIVQQNLPAQGTYHFTKQADVKNEAKLSSPTQFSFYNGDHVFYDKVLEADGHQWISYVSYSGIRRYVVIGKLTTQPSPIETKVSGTIAIQNKTAQQFDVIISNVSSTQGIKEVLVPVWSEQNGQDDIVWYQATKQGEGVYKVTVKVSDHKNNSGNYDIHLYYRLSTGELKVVGGKTTEVEAPKPVETTGIISIANKSSQGFDVLITNASSTQGIKEVLVPVWSEQNGQDDIIWYQATKQGEGVYKVTVKVSDHKNDSGNYDIHLYYRLSTGELKVVGGKTTTVEAPNRVNLPAQGTYVFTNKVEVKNEARTSSPTQFTFNKGESIYYDSILNADGHQWISYRSYSGIRRYIIID
;
A
#
# COMPACT_ATOMS: atom_id res chain seq x y z
N MET A 1 -30.27 -43.85 8.64
CA MET A 1 -29.86 -42.48 9.04
C MET A 1 -28.35 -42.38 8.83
N LYS A 2 -27.84 -41.29 8.24
CA LYS A 2 -26.46 -41.15 7.72
C LYS A 2 -26.14 -42.11 6.56
N ARG A 3 -25.18 -41.84 5.68
CA ARG A 3 -24.74 -40.58 5.01
C ARG A 3 -24.09 -41.08 3.70
N ILE A 4 -24.32 -40.41 2.57
CA ILE A 4 -23.66 -40.75 1.30
C ILE A 4 -22.60 -39.68 1.04
N ASP A 5 -21.36 -40.11 0.80
CA ASP A 5 -20.26 -39.23 0.44
C ASP A 5 -20.39 -38.75 -1.01
N ILE A 6 -20.12 -37.47 -1.24
CA ILE A 6 -20.01 -36.88 -2.58
C ILE A 6 -18.71 -36.09 -2.64
N ASN A 7 -17.75 -36.61 -3.41
CA ASN A 7 -16.49 -35.92 -3.67
C ASN A 7 -16.72 -34.65 -4.49
N HIS A 8 -16.34 -33.48 -3.95
CA HIS A 8 -16.19 -32.27 -4.75
C HIS A 8 -14.78 -32.23 -5.37
N GLN A 9 -14.67 -32.54 -6.66
CA GLN A 9 -13.45 -32.23 -7.41
C GLN A 9 -13.34 -30.73 -7.66
N ALA A 10 -12.41 -30.06 -6.99
CA ALA A 10 -12.08 -28.68 -7.28
C ALA A 10 -11.20 -28.59 -8.54
N GLN A 11 -11.76 -28.09 -9.64
CA GLN A 11 -10.97 -27.78 -10.84
C GLN A 11 -9.99 -26.63 -10.55
N ARG A 12 -8.69 -26.96 -10.49
CA ARG A 12 -7.61 -25.97 -10.40
C ARG A 12 -7.15 -25.60 -11.80
N PHE A 13 -7.41 -24.36 -12.23
CA PHE A 13 -6.87 -23.83 -13.48
C PHE A 13 -5.35 -23.64 -13.35
N SER A 14 -4.58 -24.39 -14.14
CA SER A 14 -3.13 -24.29 -14.19
C SER A 14 -2.70 -23.32 -15.30
N ILE A 15 -2.23 -22.14 -14.91
CA ILE A 15 -1.53 -21.24 -15.83
C ILE A 15 -0.07 -21.70 -15.92
N ARG A 16 0.38 -22.05 -17.13
CA ARG A 16 1.77 -22.46 -17.36
C ARG A 16 2.70 -21.27 -17.19
N LYS A 17 3.51 -21.25 -16.13
CA LYS A 17 4.68 -20.35 -16.05
C LYS A 17 5.75 -20.84 -17.02
N TYR A 18 6.26 -19.95 -17.87
CA TYR A 18 7.53 -20.17 -18.54
C TYR A 18 8.66 -20.08 -17.49
N ALA A 19 9.58 -21.03 -17.51
CA ALA A 19 10.68 -21.09 -16.57
C ALA A 19 12.01 -20.85 -17.29
N PHE A 20 12.65 -19.73 -16.96
CA PHE A 20 14.10 -19.62 -17.02
C PHE A 20 14.60 -19.55 -15.58
N GLY A 21 15.55 -20.41 -15.22
CA GLY A 21 16.04 -20.54 -13.86
C GLY A 21 17.53 -20.84 -13.81
N ALA A 22 18.26 -19.96 -13.13
CA ALA A 22 19.56 -20.19 -12.52
C ALA A 22 19.64 -19.21 -11.34
N ALA A 23 19.43 -19.71 -10.13
CA ALA A 23 20.50 -19.97 -9.16
C ALA A 23 21.02 -18.66 -8.52
N SER A 24 20.44 -18.21 -7.39
CA SER A 24 20.69 -18.74 -6.03
C SER A 24 22.09 -18.34 -5.52
N VAL A 25 22.19 -17.29 -4.71
CA VAL A 25 22.04 -17.29 -3.23
C VAL A 25 23.25 -17.89 -2.51
N LEU A 26 23.94 -17.02 -1.75
CA LEU A 26 24.61 -17.39 -0.51
C LEU A 26 24.53 -16.20 0.46
N ILE A 27 23.79 -16.37 1.55
CA ILE A 27 23.84 -15.47 2.72
C ILE A 27 24.83 -16.08 3.70
N GLY A 28 25.94 -15.38 3.96
CA GLY A 28 26.92 -15.77 4.98
C GLY A 28 26.62 -15.12 6.33
N CYS A 29 26.05 -15.86 7.27
CA CYS A 29 25.91 -15.40 8.64
C CYS A 29 27.28 -15.41 9.35
N VAL A 30 27.80 -14.24 9.71
CA VAL A 30 29.03 -14.13 10.50
C VAL A 30 28.71 -14.31 11.99
N PHE A 31 29.07 -15.47 12.54
CA PHE A 31 29.15 -15.67 13.98
C PHE A 31 30.60 -15.61 14.44
N PHE A 32 30.90 -14.74 15.39
CA PHE A 32 32.14 -14.79 16.16
C PHE A 32 32.12 -16.00 17.10
N LEU A 33 33.12 -16.88 16.99
CA LEU A 33 33.57 -17.72 18.11
C LEU A 33 35.10 -17.72 18.12
N GLY A 34 35.67 -17.52 19.31
CA GLY A 34 37.12 -17.39 19.50
C GLY A 34 37.86 -18.72 19.50
N THR A 35 39.14 -18.68 19.14
CA THR A 35 40.04 -19.84 19.23
C THR A 35 40.46 -20.10 20.68
N GLN A 36 40.12 -21.26 21.22
CA GLN A 36 40.90 -21.88 22.31
C GLN A 36 41.32 -23.29 21.91
N ASN A 37 42.62 -23.57 22.06
CA ASN A 37 43.18 -24.90 21.86
C ASN A 37 42.98 -25.74 23.12
N VAL A 38 42.27 -26.86 23.01
CA VAL A 38 42.29 -27.93 24.00
C VAL A 38 42.49 -29.25 23.26
N SER A 39 43.60 -29.94 23.57
CA SER A 39 43.91 -31.25 23.02
C SER A 39 43.18 -32.36 23.79
N ALA A 40 42.39 -33.17 23.09
CA ALA A 40 41.92 -34.46 23.56
C ALA A 40 42.23 -35.51 22.48
N GLN A 41 42.78 -36.65 22.89
CA GLN A 41 43.25 -37.71 22.00
C GLN A 41 42.44 -38.98 22.27
N GLU A 42 41.78 -39.53 21.26
CA GLU A 42 41.43 -40.95 21.27
C GLU A 42 41.30 -41.55 19.86
N GLN A 43 41.50 -42.86 19.76
CA GLN A 43 41.77 -43.56 18.50
C GLN A 43 40.49 -43.96 17.76
N GLY A 44 40.45 -43.70 16.44
CA GLY A 44 39.48 -44.27 15.51
C GLY A 44 40.20 -45.14 14.46
N THR A 45 39.94 -46.45 14.46
CA THR A 45 40.67 -47.43 13.62
C THR A 45 40.30 -47.34 12.14
N GLN A 46 41.30 -47.29 11.25
CA GLN A 46 41.14 -47.45 9.80
C GLN A 46 41.64 -48.82 9.33
N LEU A 47 40.88 -49.47 8.43
CA LEU A 47 41.26 -50.67 7.67
C LEU A 47 40.82 -50.49 6.20
N PRO A 48 41.47 -51.16 5.21
CA PRO A 48 42.23 -50.35 4.25
C PRO A 48 42.13 -50.77 2.76
N ALA A 49 42.90 -50.03 1.95
CA ALA A 49 43.62 -50.46 0.74
C ALA A 49 42.85 -50.90 -0.52
N SER A 50 43.01 -50.10 -1.59
CA SER A 50 43.59 -50.51 -2.88
C SER A 50 43.82 -49.28 -3.80
N GLU A 51 44.65 -49.29 -4.84
CA GLU A 51 46.02 -49.83 -5.05
C GLU A 51 46.60 -49.20 -6.35
N ASN A 52 47.89 -48.85 -6.37
CA ASN A 52 48.80 -48.62 -7.51
C ASN A 52 48.32 -47.99 -8.85
N ALA A 53 48.93 -46.85 -9.23
CA ALA A 53 49.23 -46.49 -10.63
C ALA A 53 50.47 -45.56 -10.74
N VAL A 54 51.29 -45.73 -11.79
CA VAL A 54 52.59 -45.04 -12.10
C VAL A 54 52.95 -45.29 -13.59
N VAL A 55 53.96 -44.72 -14.28
CA VAL A 55 55.29 -44.16 -13.94
C VAL A 55 55.67 -42.98 -14.88
N ASN A 56 56.16 -41.84 -14.35
CA ASN A 56 56.89 -40.75 -15.07
C ASN A 56 56.12 -40.05 -16.25
N VAL A 57 56.62 -39.07 -17.04
CA VAL A 57 57.96 -38.47 -17.29
C VAL A 57 57.84 -36.96 -17.59
N ALA A 58 58.67 -36.12 -16.93
CA ALA A 58 59.23 -34.80 -17.35
C ALA A 58 58.29 -33.71 -17.99
N GLU A 59 58.71 -32.48 -18.29
CA GLU A 59 60.02 -31.84 -18.21
C GLU A 59 59.91 -30.31 -17.98
N ASN A 60 61.08 -29.71 -17.76
CA ASN A 60 61.47 -28.36 -18.16
C ASN A 60 61.29 -27.22 -17.15
N SER A 61 62.24 -26.29 -17.24
CA SER A 61 62.44 -25.14 -16.36
C SER A 61 62.54 -23.86 -17.21
N VAL A 62 62.55 -22.70 -16.56
CA VAL A 62 63.39 -21.50 -16.84
C VAL A 62 62.74 -20.27 -16.16
N ALA A 63 63.58 -19.36 -15.69
CA ALA A 63 63.17 -18.14 -14.99
C ALA A 63 62.93 -16.96 -15.94
N ILE A 64 62.16 -15.96 -15.47
CA ILE A 64 62.21 -14.59 -15.99
C ILE A 64 62.33 -13.62 -14.81
N SER A 65 63.23 -12.66 -14.93
CA SER A 65 63.41 -11.51 -14.04
C SER A 65 63.55 -10.25 -14.91
N GLN A 66 63.05 -9.11 -14.43
CA GLN A 66 63.33 -7.75 -14.95
C GLN A 66 62.79 -7.44 -16.39
N ALA A 67 62.51 -6.18 -16.80
CA ALA A 67 62.40 -4.90 -16.07
C ALA A 67 61.73 -3.75 -16.89
N VAL A 68 61.16 -2.78 -16.17
CA VAL A 68 61.21 -1.30 -16.40
C VAL A 68 60.32 -0.61 -17.48
N SER A 69 60.07 0.69 -17.21
CA SER A 69 59.48 1.79 -18.02
C SER A 69 57.93 1.86 -18.14
N ASP A 70 57.29 3.05 -18.01
CA ASP A 70 57.80 4.38 -17.60
C ASP A 70 56.71 5.39 -17.18
N LYS A 71 57.10 6.43 -16.41
CA LYS A 71 56.44 7.75 -16.18
C LYS A 71 54.99 7.80 -15.64
N ALA A 72 54.56 8.85 -14.91
CA ALA A 72 55.28 9.87 -14.14
C ALA A 72 54.31 10.58 -13.17
N ALA A 73 54.80 11.01 -12.00
CA ALA A 73 54.16 11.99 -11.14
C ALA A 73 55.23 12.89 -10.52
N ALA A 74 55.02 14.21 -10.53
CA ALA A 74 55.98 15.19 -10.03
C ALA A 74 55.60 15.70 -8.63
N GLN A 75 56.60 16.03 -7.84
CA GLN A 75 56.50 16.45 -6.45
C GLN A 75 57.14 17.83 -6.29
N THR A 76 56.46 18.76 -5.61
CA THR A 76 57.04 20.06 -5.26
C THR A 76 56.67 20.44 -3.83
N THR A 77 57.68 20.65 -3.00
CA THR A 77 57.55 21.19 -1.64
C THR A 77 58.08 22.61 -1.63
N LEU A 78 57.35 23.58 -1.08
CA LEU A 78 57.93 24.82 -0.55
C LEU A 78 57.14 25.33 0.66
N THR A 79 57.88 25.94 1.57
CA THR A 79 57.42 26.69 2.75
C THR A 79 57.25 28.16 2.42
N GLU A 80 56.30 28.86 3.06
CA GLU A 80 56.59 30.16 3.73
C GLU A 80 55.45 30.62 4.65
N THR A 81 55.78 31.54 5.55
CA THR A 81 54.88 32.16 6.55
C THR A 81 54.57 33.60 6.14
N PRO A 82 53.44 34.18 6.59
CA PRO A 82 53.55 35.53 7.14
C PRO A 82 52.71 35.80 8.41
N GLN A 83 53.25 36.63 9.30
CA GLN A 83 52.48 37.56 10.15
C GLN A 83 52.20 38.83 9.29
N VAL A 84 51.33 39.80 9.58
CA VAL A 84 50.74 40.41 10.80
C VAL A 84 49.25 40.70 10.41
N GLU A 85 48.27 41.19 11.20
CA GLU A 85 48.23 42.28 12.18
C GLU A 85 46.91 42.27 12.99
N VAL A 86 46.82 43.10 14.02
CA VAL A 86 45.66 43.24 14.93
C VAL A 86 45.05 44.63 14.77
N GLU A 87 43.73 44.72 14.59
CA GLU A 87 42.96 45.92 14.95
C GLU A 87 41.92 45.58 16.03
N GLU A 88 41.94 46.37 17.11
CA GLU A 88 40.91 46.36 18.14
C GLU A 88 39.69 47.18 17.69
N LYS A 89 38.48 46.71 17.97
CA LYS A 89 37.39 47.60 18.39
C LYS A 89 36.65 47.02 19.59
N GLU A 90 36.66 47.77 20.68
CA GLU A 90 35.90 47.47 21.88
C GLU A 90 34.39 47.46 21.60
N ASN A 91 33.64 46.69 22.38
CA ASN A 91 32.33 47.17 22.83
C ASN A 91 32.03 46.67 24.25
N LYS A 92 32.09 47.57 25.23
CA LYS A 92 32.13 47.24 26.66
C LYS A 92 31.14 48.09 27.46
N VAL A 93 29.90 47.60 27.59
CA VAL A 93 28.94 48.03 28.65
C VAL A 93 28.17 46.78 29.09
N ASN A 94 28.58 46.09 30.16
CA ASN A 94 28.18 46.31 31.56
C ASN A 94 26.65 46.36 31.80
N ALA A 95 26.12 45.26 32.35
CA ALA A 95 24.92 45.31 33.18
C ALA A 95 25.29 45.72 34.62
N PRO A 96 24.46 46.53 35.31
CA PRO A 96 24.52 46.70 36.76
C PRO A 96 23.41 45.90 37.46
N ALA A 97 23.67 45.43 38.68
CA ALA A 97 22.67 44.77 39.52
C ALA A 97 22.83 45.15 41.00
N LEU A 98 21.71 45.56 41.63
CA LEU A 98 21.47 45.71 43.08
C LEU A 98 22.31 46.82 43.78
N ASN A 99 21.75 47.69 44.64
CA ASN A 99 20.98 47.40 45.86
C ASN A 99 20.20 48.63 46.42
N VAL A 100 19.10 48.39 47.14
CA VAL A 100 18.67 48.95 48.48
C VAL A 100 18.65 50.50 48.67
N ASP A 101 17.61 51.21 49.17
CA ASP A 101 16.30 50.88 49.84
C ASP A 101 15.17 51.84 49.30
N ASP A 102 14.09 52.37 49.92
CA ASP A 102 13.49 52.38 51.28
C ASP A 102 11.94 52.61 51.27
N LYS A 103 11.29 52.49 52.44
CA LYS A 103 9.95 52.95 52.92
C LYS A 103 9.04 53.81 52.00
N GLY A 104 7.76 53.41 51.92
CA GLY A 104 6.60 54.27 51.57
C GLY A 104 5.24 53.56 51.76
N ALA A 105 4.36 54.05 52.64
CA ALA A 105 3.28 53.23 53.21
C ALA A 105 1.81 53.61 52.85
N LYS A 106 0.92 52.60 53.01
CA LYS A 106 -0.55 52.65 53.35
C LYS A 106 -1.65 52.92 52.28
N SER A 107 -2.51 51.89 52.13
CA SER A 107 -4.01 51.93 52.13
C SER A 107 -4.76 52.56 50.92
N LYS A 108 -6.05 52.28 50.60
CA LYS A 108 -7.15 51.52 51.27
C LYS A 108 -8.30 51.18 50.26
N GLU A 109 -9.19 50.23 50.60
CA GLU A 109 -10.61 50.03 50.14
C GLU A 109 -10.96 49.97 48.62
N ASP A 110 -11.51 48.86 48.05
CA ASP A 110 -12.95 48.41 47.95
C ASP A 110 -13.62 48.87 46.61
N VAL A 111 -14.60 48.22 45.92
CA VAL A 111 -15.59 47.16 46.21
C VAL A 111 -15.82 46.23 44.97
N ASN A 112 -16.48 45.07 45.15
CA ASN A 112 -17.02 44.11 44.14
C ASN A 112 -18.48 44.53 43.69
N PRO A 113 -19.36 43.77 42.96
CA PRO A 113 -19.24 42.51 42.17
C PRO A 113 -20.07 42.38 40.84
N THR A 114 -19.99 41.21 40.15
CA THR A 114 -21.12 40.46 39.47
C THR A 114 -21.71 40.97 38.13
N VAL A 115 -22.10 40.18 37.08
CA VAL A 115 -21.99 38.72 36.71
C VAL A 115 -22.26 38.49 35.18
N SER A 116 -22.05 37.25 34.68
CA SER A 116 -22.34 36.62 33.35
C SER A 116 -23.82 36.72 32.83
N LYS A 117 -24.31 36.17 31.69
CA LYS A 117 -24.10 34.93 30.84
C LYS A 117 -24.67 35.22 29.41
N THR A 118 -24.16 34.75 28.25
CA THR A 118 -24.13 33.39 27.61
C THR A 118 -25.41 32.94 26.85
N ALA A 119 -25.25 32.49 25.58
CA ALA A 119 -26.04 31.51 24.77
C ALA A 119 -26.72 31.98 23.43
N SER A 120 -26.61 31.10 22.40
CA SER A 120 -27.51 30.65 21.29
C SER A 120 -28.69 31.51 20.72
N GLU A 121 -29.23 31.33 19.49
CA GLU A 121 -28.89 30.61 18.22
C GLU A 121 -30.06 30.83 17.19
N VAL A 122 -29.98 30.26 15.95
CA VAL A 122 -31.09 29.94 14.99
C VAL A 122 -31.71 31.03 14.05
N GLU A 123 -31.45 30.84 12.73
CA GLU A 123 -32.26 30.97 11.48
C GLU A 123 -33.04 32.22 10.94
N ALA A 124 -33.07 32.23 9.59
CA ALA A 124 -34.18 32.51 8.65
C ALA A 124 -34.50 33.92 8.07
N SER A 125 -34.35 33.99 6.73
CA SER A 125 -35.31 34.51 5.71
C SER A 125 -36.01 35.87 5.83
N ALA A 126 -35.82 36.74 4.82
CA ALA A 126 -36.90 37.20 3.92
C ALA A 126 -36.41 38.10 2.76
N VAL A 127 -37.20 38.15 1.67
CA VAL A 127 -36.97 38.93 0.44
C VAL A 127 -37.63 40.32 0.52
N THR A 128 -37.05 41.35 -0.10
CA THR A 128 -37.81 42.42 -0.79
C THR A 128 -36.93 43.17 -1.80
N ALA A 129 -37.54 43.91 -2.73
CA ALA A 129 -36.85 44.53 -3.86
C ALA A 129 -37.46 45.89 -4.28
N THR A 130 -36.63 46.74 -4.89
CA THR A 130 -36.99 47.87 -5.78
C THR A 130 -35.85 48.00 -6.82
N ASP A 131 -36.01 47.79 -8.13
CA ASP A 131 -36.94 48.35 -9.13
C ASP A 131 -36.44 49.66 -9.75
N THR A 132 -36.09 49.64 -11.06
CA THR A 132 -36.20 50.77 -12.00
C THR A 132 -36.23 50.29 -13.47
N LYS A 133 -37.40 50.45 -14.11
CA LYS A 133 -37.73 50.79 -15.52
C LYS A 133 -36.59 51.32 -16.45
N ASN A 134 -36.63 51.23 -17.80
CA ASN A 134 -37.61 50.75 -18.80
C ASN A 134 -36.93 50.60 -20.21
N SER A 135 -37.71 50.16 -21.22
CA SER A 135 -37.61 50.49 -22.66
C SER A 135 -36.71 49.64 -23.60
N ASN A 136 -37.40 48.80 -24.38
CA ASN A 136 -37.08 48.42 -25.79
C ASN A 136 -37.41 49.64 -26.72
N PRO A 137 -37.20 49.67 -28.08
CA PRO A 137 -37.09 48.53 -29.00
C PRO A 137 -36.16 48.62 -30.25
N GLN A 138 -36.22 47.54 -31.03
CA GLN A 138 -36.33 47.46 -32.50
C GLN A 138 -35.19 46.79 -33.30
N VAL A 139 -35.44 46.60 -34.60
CA VAL A 139 -34.92 45.54 -35.50
C VAL A 139 -34.43 46.16 -36.80
N ASN A 140 -33.38 45.58 -37.41
CA ASN A 140 -33.10 45.41 -38.85
C ASN A 140 -31.76 44.63 -39.01
N VAL A 141 -31.42 43.82 -40.03
CA VAL A 141 -31.68 43.82 -41.50
C VAL A 141 -30.77 44.89 -42.17
N GLU A 142 -29.91 44.64 -43.18
CA GLU A 142 -29.80 43.54 -44.16
C GLU A 142 -28.34 43.31 -44.68
N THR A 143 -28.22 42.50 -45.74
CA THR A 143 -27.09 42.17 -46.66
C THR A 143 -25.92 43.15 -46.88
N ASP A 144 -24.70 42.61 -47.10
CA ASP A 144 -24.04 42.49 -48.42
C ASP A 144 -22.61 41.87 -48.32
N SER A 145 -21.86 41.61 -49.40
CA SER A 145 -21.99 40.56 -50.44
C SER A 145 -20.70 40.48 -51.29
N ASN A 146 -20.55 39.43 -52.13
CA ASN A 146 -19.51 39.24 -53.18
C ASN A 146 -18.02 39.15 -52.70
N GLU A 147 -17.01 38.67 -53.45
CA GLU A 147 -16.75 37.67 -54.53
C GLU A 147 -15.19 37.53 -54.59
N LYS A 148 -14.45 36.64 -55.27
CA LYS A 148 -14.57 35.53 -56.26
C LYS A 148 -13.22 34.75 -56.24
N ASP A 149 -12.84 33.67 -56.97
CA ASP A 149 -13.39 32.62 -57.88
C ASP A 149 -12.31 31.48 -57.88
N GLU A 150 -12.30 30.32 -58.54
CA GLU A 150 -13.20 29.54 -59.42
C GLU A 150 -12.76 28.04 -59.28
N ASN A 151 -13.18 27.18 -60.19
CA ASN A 151 -12.53 25.93 -60.64
C ASN A 151 -12.73 24.59 -59.86
N LYS A 152 -13.99 24.11 -59.89
CA LYS A 152 -14.44 23.06 -60.85
C LYS A 152 -13.77 21.67 -60.87
N MET A 153 -14.50 20.65 -60.38
CA MET A 153 -15.10 19.55 -61.19
C MET A 153 -16.07 18.75 -60.26
N VAL A 154 -17.38 18.62 -60.50
CA VAL A 154 -18.14 18.00 -61.62
C VAL A 154 -17.92 16.48 -61.72
N THR A 155 -18.91 15.58 -61.66
CA THR A 155 -20.33 15.56 -61.17
C THR A 155 -20.84 14.10 -61.22
N SER A 156 -21.79 13.71 -60.37
CA SER A 156 -22.89 12.81 -60.78
C SER A 156 -24.12 12.97 -59.88
N ALA A 157 -25.32 12.70 -60.43
CA ALA A 157 -26.62 12.91 -59.81
C ALA A 157 -27.26 11.55 -59.37
N PRO A 158 -28.32 11.53 -58.54
CA PRO A 158 -28.63 10.37 -57.72
C PRO A 158 -29.30 9.21 -58.47
N ALA A 159 -28.97 7.98 -58.05
CA ALA A 159 -29.78 6.80 -58.33
C ALA A 159 -31.04 6.79 -57.44
N LYS A 160 -32.11 6.18 -57.95
CA LYS A 160 -33.44 6.16 -57.33
C LYS A 160 -33.64 4.84 -56.59
N GLU A 161 -33.51 4.85 -55.26
CA GLU A 161 -33.77 3.68 -54.39
C GLU A 161 -35.18 3.12 -54.63
N THR A 162 -35.36 1.80 -54.48
CA THR A 162 -36.65 1.12 -54.65
C THR A 162 -37.33 0.83 -53.31
N GLU A 163 -38.66 0.71 -53.32
CA GLU A 163 -39.52 0.60 -52.12
C GLU A 163 -39.26 -0.64 -51.24
N ALA A 164 -38.44 -1.59 -51.71
CA ALA A 164 -37.96 -2.72 -50.92
C ALA A 164 -36.88 -2.32 -49.91
N GLU A 165 -35.86 -1.56 -50.33
CA GLU A 165 -34.72 -1.18 -49.49
C GLU A 165 -35.13 -0.17 -48.40
N GLN A 166 -36.13 0.67 -48.68
CA GLN A 166 -36.70 1.58 -47.69
C GLN A 166 -37.48 0.84 -46.59
N ASN A 167 -38.15 -0.28 -46.92
CA ASN A 167 -38.79 -1.12 -45.90
C ASN A 167 -37.76 -1.88 -45.04
N GLU A 168 -36.68 -2.41 -45.62
CA GLU A 168 -35.64 -3.07 -44.82
C GLU A 168 -34.88 -2.07 -43.92
N LYS A 169 -34.58 -0.84 -44.39
CA LYS A 169 -34.09 0.25 -43.52
C LYS A 169 -35.10 0.60 -42.42
N ALA A 170 -36.37 0.85 -42.75
CA ALA A 170 -37.37 1.26 -41.76
C ALA A 170 -37.65 0.19 -40.69
N VAL A 171 -37.52 -1.10 -41.05
CA VAL A 171 -37.60 -2.23 -40.10
C VAL A 171 -36.31 -2.35 -39.27
N ALA A 172 -35.13 -2.20 -39.87
CA ALA A 172 -33.86 -2.22 -39.15
C ALA A 172 -33.72 -1.06 -38.15
N GLU A 173 -34.17 0.15 -38.53
CA GLU A 173 -34.22 1.32 -37.65
C GLU A 173 -35.26 1.12 -36.53
N ASN A 174 -36.43 0.55 -36.83
CA ASN A 174 -37.40 0.15 -35.79
C ASN A 174 -36.85 -0.90 -34.82
N LEU A 175 -36.01 -1.84 -35.27
CA LEU A 175 -35.38 -2.84 -34.40
C LEU A 175 -34.25 -2.24 -33.56
N MET A 176 -33.38 -1.40 -34.14
CA MET A 176 -32.34 -0.70 -33.37
C MET A 176 -32.93 0.26 -32.33
N GLN A 177 -34.05 0.91 -32.64
CA GLN A 177 -34.72 1.84 -31.72
C GLN A 177 -35.53 1.12 -30.61
N ARG A 178 -35.64 -0.22 -30.67
CA ARG A 178 -36.21 -1.08 -29.61
C ARG A 178 -35.15 -1.90 -28.85
N GLN A 179 -33.90 -1.44 -28.79
CA GLN A 179 -32.88 -2.07 -27.96
C GLN A 179 -33.32 -2.12 -26.48
N ALA A 180 -33.25 -3.31 -25.88
CA ALA A 180 -33.86 -3.63 -24.59
C ALA A 180 -33.27 -2.81 -23.42
N LYS A 181 -33.94 -1.70 -23.11
CA LYS A 181 -33.62 -0.82 -21.99
C LYS A 181 -34.51 -1.18 -20.80
N ALA A 182 -34.06 -2.10 -19.96
CA ALA A 182 -34.61 -2.26 -18.62
C ALA A 182 -34.51 -0.90 -17.90
N VAL A 183 -35.64 -0.29 -17.58
CA VAL A 183 -35.63 1.08 -17.04
C VAL A 183 -35.29 0.97 -15.56
N SER A 184 -34.08 1.41 -15.19
CA SER A 184 -33.58 1.40 -13.81
C SER A 184 -34.29 2.47 -12.96
N ILE A 185 -35.57 2.23 -12.68
CA ILE A 185 -36.40 3.04 -11.80
C ILE A 185 -36.30 2.58 -10.33
N PRO A 186 -36.51 3.47 -9.34
CA PRO A 186 -36.63 3.07 -7.94
C PRO A 186 -37.83 2.13 -7.72
N SER A 187 -37.91 1.46 -6.57
CA SER A 187 -38.98 0.50 -6.25
C SER A 187 -40.37 1.13 -6.10
N GLN A 188 -40.43 2.45 -5.90
CA GLN A 188 -41.62 3.29 -5.87
C GLN A 188 -41.25 4.71 -6.33
N GLY A 189 -42.22 5.48 -6.83
CA GLY A 189 -41.99 6.88 -7.20
C GLY A 189 -42.94 7.38 -8.28
N ASN A 190 -42.54 8.43 -8.98
CA ASN A 190 -43.28 8.94 -10.13
C ASN A 190 -42.71 8.35 -11.42
N TYR A 191 -43.54 7.76 -12.27
CA TYR A 191 -43.21 7.36 -13.63
C TYR A 191 -43.90 8.28 -14.64
N VAL A 192 -43.25 8.54 -15.77
CA VAL A 192 -43.82 9.28 -16.91
C VAL A 192 -43.74 8.38 -18.13
N PHE A 193 -44.88 8.11 -18.78
CA PHE A 193 -44.97 7.19 -19.91
C PHE A 193 -44.32 7.77 -21.16
N GLN A 194 -43.44 6.99 -21.79
CA GLN A 194 -42.66 7.41 -22.96
C GLN A 194 -43.36 7.13 -24.29
N GLU A 195 -44.41 6.31 -24.25
CA GLU A 195 -45.29 5.89 -25.34
C GLU A 195 -46.67 5.50 -24.76
N THR A 196 -47.70 5.39 -25.61
CA THR A 196 -49.07 5.03 -25.19
C THR A 196 -49.10 3.60 -24.66
N THR A 197 -49.40 3.45 -23.37
CA THR A 197 -49.12 2.25 -22.58
C THR A 197 -50.42 1.63 -22.03
N PRO A 198 -50.73 0.34 -22.29
CA PRO A 198 -51.98 -0.30 -21.87
C PRO A 198 -52.00 -0.67 -20.38
N VAL A 199 -53.00 -0.17 -19.65
CA VAL A 199 -53.22 -0.45 -18.22
C VAL A 199 -54.10 -1.68 -18.04
N LYS A 200 -53.70 -2.58 -17.13
CA LYS A 200 -54.29 -3.92 -16.93
C LYS A 200 -54.58 -4.21 -15.45
N ASN A 201 -55.40 -5.24 -15.19
CA ASN A 201 -55.81 -5.67 -13.83
C ASN A 201 -54.88 -6.71 -13.21
N ALA A 202 -54.01 -7.33 -14.01
CA ALA A 202 -52.91 -8.16 -13.55
C ALA A 202 -51.63 -7.75 -14.30
N ALA A 203 -50.49 -8.07 -13.72
CA ALA A 203 -49.20 -8.03 -14.39
C ALA A 203 -49.09 -9.22 -15.35
N SER A 204 -49.81 -9.14 -16.45
CA SER A 204 -49.82 -10.16 -17.50
C SER A 204 -50.24 -9.52 -18.81
N MET A 205 -49.53 -9.80 -19.90
CA MET A 205 -49.88 -9.26 -21.21
C MET A 205 -51.23 -9.80 -21.71
N SER A 206 -51.62 -11.00 -21.25
CA SER A 206 -52.94 -11.60 -21.51
C SER A 206 -54.11 -10.89 -20.81
N SER A 207 -53.84 -10.09 -19.76
CA SER A 207 -54.89 -9.40 -19.00
C SER A 207 -55.62 -8.35 -19.87
N PRO A 208 -56.97 -8.28 -19.87
CA PRO A 208 -57.70 -7.30 -20.68
C PRO A 208 -57.32 -5.86 -20.36
N THR A 209 -56.92 -5.10 -21.37
CA THR A 209 -56.65 -3.66 -21.26
C THR A 209 -57.90 -2.93 -20.76
N GLN A 210 -57.70 -2.03 -19.79
CA GLN A 210 -58.76 -1.32 -19.06
C GLN A 210 -58.91 0.11 -19.57
N PHE A 211 -57.77 0.75 -19.83
CA PHE A 211 -57.56 2.03 -20.51
C PHE A 211 -56.08 2.09 -20.91
N ASN A 212 -55.67 3.14 -21.61
CA ASN A 212 -54.25 3.42 -21.86
C ASN A 212 -53.87 4.69 -21.10
N PHE A 213 -52.61 4.79 -20.67
CA PHE A 213 -51.95 6.08 -20.48
C PHE A 213 -51.35 6.51 -21.81
N ASP A 214 -51.35 7.80 -22.12
CA ASP A 214 -50.70 8.37 -23.29
C ASP A 214 -49.27 8.86 -23.00
N LYS A 215 -48.50 9.12 -24.06
CA LYS A 215 -47.14 9.64 -23.94
C LYS A 215 -47.12 10.98 -23.20
N GLY A 216 -46.41 11.02 -22.08
CA GLY A 216 -46.33 12.18 -21.18
C GLY A 216 -47.21 12.08 -19.93
N ASP A 217 -48.14 11.12 -19.87
CA ASP A 217 -48.92 10.86 -18.66
C ASP A 217 -48.02 10.45 -17.49
N LYS A 218 -48.46 10.76 -16.28
CA LYS A 218 -47.69 10.60 -15.05
C LYS A 218 -48.48 9.83 -14.00
N VAL A 219 -47.84 8.81 -13.41
CA VAL A 219 -48.43 7.99 -12.34
C VAL A 219 -47.46 7.85 -11.17
N PHE A 220 -47.99 7.85 -9.94
CA PHE A 220 -47.22 7.42 -8.77
C PHE A 220 -47.41 5.92 -8.55
N TYR A 221 -46.33 5.14 -8.61
CA TYR A 221 -46.33 3.69 -8.43
C TYR A 221 -45.66 3.32 -7.10
N ASP A 222 -46.17 2.27 -6.46
CA ASP A 222 -45.69 1.77 -5.17
C ASP A 222 -44.93 0.44 -5.27
N LYS A 223 -44.92 -0.19 -6.46
CA LYS A 223 -44.18 -1.43 -6.73
C LYS A 223 -43.66 -1.48 -8.17
N VAL A 224 -42.47 -2.07 -8.32
CA VAL A 224 -41.93 -2.58 -9.60
C VAL A 224 -41.89 -4.11 -9.50
N LEU A 225 -42.23 -4.81 -10.58
CA LEU A 225 -42.35 -6.28 -10.61
C LEU A 225 -42.22 -6.83 -12.03
N GLU A 226 -41.86 -8.11 -12.15
CA GLU A 226 -41.54 -8.77 -13.42
C GLU A 226 -42.50 -9.95 -13.66
N ALA A 227 -43.14 -9.98 -14.82
CA ALA A 227 -44.13 -11.00 -15.21
C ALA A 227 -44.37 -10.97 -16.73
N ASP A 228 -44.77 -12.09 -17.34
CA ASP A 228 -45.02 -12.23 -18.79
C ASP A 228 -43.95 -11.56 -19.67
N GLY A 229 -42.66 -11.81 -19.39
CA GLY A 229 -41.55 -11.22 -20.17
C GLY A 229 -41.47 -9.69 -20.16
N HIS A 230 -42.13 -9.02 -19.21
CA HIS A 230 -42.15 -7.56 -19.10
C HIS A 230 -41.83 -7.11 -17.66
N GLN A 231 -41.20 -5.93 -17.55
CA GLN A 231 -41.11 -5.16 -16.31
C GLN A 231 -42.37 -4.30 -16.21
N TRP A 232 -43.03 -4.32 -15.05
CA TRP A 232 -44.26 -3.62 -14.77
C TRP A 232 -44.11 -2.66 -13.59
N ILE A 233 -44.84 -1.55 -13.65
CA ILE A 233 -45.17 -0.76 -12.45
C ILE A 233 -46.59 -1.09 -11.99
N SER A 234 -46.79 -1.11 -10.67
CA SER A 234 -48.11 -1.21 -10.07
C SER A 234 -48.41 -0.02 -9.17
N TYR A 235 -49.67 0.41 -9.22
CA TYR A 235 -50.17 1.57 -8.51
C TYR A 235 -51.63 1.36 -8.11
N VAL A 236 -52.14 2.22 -7.24
CA VAL A 236 -53.56 2.32 -6.90
C VAL A 236 -54.18 3.41 -7.77
N SER A 237 -55.14 3.06 -8.62
CA SER A 237 -55.89 4.05 -9.41
C SER A 237 -56.84 4.87 -8.52
N TYR A 238 -57.31 6.02 -9.00
CA TYR A 238 -58.20 6.93 -8.25
C TYR A 238 -59.45 6.24 -7.67
N SER A 239 -59.95 5.20 -8.33
CA SER A 239 -61.05 4.34 -7.86
C SER A 239 -60.66 3.27 -6.83
N GLY A 240 -59.47 3.36 -6.20
CA GLY A 240 -58.98 2.41 -5.19
C GLY A 240 -58.50 1.06 -5.73
N ILE A 241 -58.71 0.79 -7.03
CA ILE A 241 -58.34 -0.49 -7.66
C ILE A 241 -56.85 -0.49 -7.99
N ARG A 242 -56.14 -1.56 -7.62
CA ARG A 242 -54.75 -1.79 -8.05
C ARG A 242 -54.68 -2.12 -9.53
N ARG A 243 -53.82 -1.41 -10.26
CA ARG A 243 -53.57 -1.59 -11.68
C ARG A 243 -52.09 -1.88 -11.95
N TYR A 244 -51.80 -2.30 -13.17
CA TYR A 244 -50.46 -2.65 -13.65
C TYR A 244 -50.26 -2.07 -15.06
N ALA A 245 -49.08 -1.51 -15.33
CA ALA A 245 -48.69 -1.02 -16.65
C ALA A 245 -47.29 -1.56 -17.00
N PRO A 246 -47.08 -2.12 -18.21
CA PRO A 246 -45.77 -2.59 -18.65
C PRO A 246 -44.89 -1.38 -19.04
N ILE A 247 -43.61 -1.42 -18.71
CA ILE A 247 -42.66 -0.29 -18.91
C ILE A 247 -41.33 -0.68 -19.59
N ALA A 248 -41.06 -1.98 -19.71
CA ALA A 248 -39.96 -2.54 -20.51
C ALA A 248 -40.25 -4.01 -20.82
N VAL A 249 -39.62 -4.56 -21.86
CA VAL A 249 -39.57 -6.00 -22.14
C VAL A 249 -38.33 -6.59 -21.46
N THR A 250 -38.48 -7.69 -20.72
CA THR A 250 -37.37 -8.44 -20.12
C THR A 250 -36.93 -9.59 -21.02
N ILE A 251 -35.65 -9.98 -20.88
CA ILE A 251 -34.91 -10.81 -21.84
C ILE A 251 -35.43 -12.26 -21.95
N GLU A 252 -36.25 -12.73 -21.00
CA GLU A 252 -36.75 -14.10 -20.95
C GLU A 252 -37.68 -14.46 -22.13
N GLU A 253 -38.62 -13.59 -22.53
CA GLU A 253 -39.59 -13.93 -23.60
C GLU A 253 -38.96 -14.02 -25.00
N LEU A 254 -37.91 -13.23 -25.26
CA LEU A 254 -37.22 -13.22 -26.56
C LEU A 254 -36.53 -14.57 -26.88
N LYS A 255 -36.28 -15.42 -25.89
CA LYS A 255 -35.71 -16.76 -26.10
C LYS A 255 -36.69 -17.76 -26.71
N GLN A 256 -38.00 -17.49 -26.70
CA GLN A 256 -39.01 -18.54 -26.93
C GLN A 256 -39.88 -18.33 -28.19
N LYS A 257 -39.44 -17.50 -29.15
CA LYS A 257 -40.19 -17.24 -30.40
C LYS A 257 -39.42 -17.28 -31.73
N GLU A 258 -38.12 -17.58 -31.72
CA GLU A 258 -37.30 -17.69 -32.95
C GLU A 258 -36.65 -19.06 -33.12
N ILE A 259 -37.47 -20.10 -33.34
CA ILE A 259 -37.00 -21.39 -33.89
C ILE A 259 -37.94 -21.80 -35.02
N VAL A 260 -37.49 -21.64 -36.27
CA VAL A 260 -38.18 -22.17 -37.46
C VAL A 260 -37.45 -23.41 -37.98
N GLN A 261 -37.24 -24.38 -37.10
CA GLN A 261 -36.91 -25.74 -37.48
C GLN A 261 -38.20 -26.39 -37.97
N GLN A 262 -38.28 -26.78 -39.25
CA GLN A 262 -39.45 -27.51 -39.71
C GLN A 262 -39.38 -28.95 -39.20
N ASN A 263 -40.39 -29.35 -38.42
CA ASN A 263 -40.45 -30.67 -37.79
C ASN A 263 -40.91 -31.73 -38.80
N LEU A 264 -40.04 -32.07 -39.75
CA LEU A 264 -40.27 -33.14 -40.74
C LEU A 264 -39.99 -34.52 -40.13
N PRO A 265 -40.75 -35.56 -40.50
CA PRO A 265 -40.31 -36.95 -40.28
C PRO A 265 -39.02 -37.24 -41.06
N ALA A 266 -38.30 -38.31 -40.70
CA ALA A 266 -37.01 -38.64 -41.33
C ALA A 266 -37.09 -38.90 -42.86
N GLN A 267 -38.27 -39.30 -43.34
CA GLN A 267 -38.61 -39.51 -44.74
C GLN A 267 -40.10 -39.19 -44.96
N GLY A 268 -40.49 -38.80 -46.19
CA GLY A 268 -41.87 -38.51 -46.53
C GLY A 268 -42.03 -37.72 -47.83
N THR A 269 -43.19 -37.10 -48.02
CA THR A 269 -43.43 -36.14 -49.12
C THR A 269 -43.23 -34.72 -48.61
N TYR A 270 -42.45 -33.91 -49.32
CA TYR A 270 -42.34 -32.47 -49.09
C TYR A 270 -42.99 -31.73 -50.25
N HIS A 271 -43.78 -30.69 -49.95
CA HIS A 271 -44.42 -29.82 -50.94
C HIS A 271 -43.76 -28.42 -50.88
N PHE A 272 -43.33 -27.92 -52.03
CA PHE A 272 -42.65 -26.63 -52.14
C PHE A 272 -43.67 -25.49 -52.24
N THR A 273 -43.63 -24.55 -51.30
CA THR A 273 -44.49 -23.34 -51.28
C THR A 273 -43.86 -22.12 -51.95
N LYS A 274 -42.62 -22.27 -52.43
CA LYS A 274 -41.78 -21.27 -53.09
C LYS A 274 -40.71 -21.99 -53.92
N GLN A 275 -40.02 -21.27 -54.80
CA GLN A 275 -38.90 -21.85 -55.55
C GLN A 275 -37.80 -22.36 -54.60
N ALA A 276 -37.26 -23.56 -54.88
CA ALA A 276 -36.25 -24.21 -54.07
C ALA A 276 -35.20 -24.91 -54.94
N ASP A 277 -33.93 -24.58 -54.72
CA ASP A 277 -32.82 -25.04 -55.56
C ASP A 277 -32.35 -26.47 -55.22
N VAL A 278 -32.28 -27.30 -56.24
CA VAL A 278 -31.82 -28.69 -56.15
C VAL A 278 -30.34 -28.77 -56.46
N LYS A 279 -29.57 -29.38 -55.56
CA LYS A 279 -28.09 -29.43 -55.59
C LYS A 279 -27.57 -30.86 -55.46
N ASN A 280 -26.31 -31.10 -55.83
CA ASN A 280 -25.66 -32.42 -55.75
C ASN A 280 -25.02 -32.71 -54.39
N GLU A 281 -24.81 -31.67 -53.58
CA GLU A 281 -24.34 -31.75 -52.20
C GLU A 281 -25.29 -30.95 -51.30
N ALA A 282 -25.37 -31.31 -50.01
CA ALA A 282 -26.01 -30.49 -48.98
C ALA A 282 -25.09 -29.31 -48.61
N LYS A 283 -24.83 -28.44 -49.59
CA LYS A 283 -23.90 -27.32 -49.49
C LYS A 283 -24.45 -26.16 -50.30
N LEU A 284 -24.59 -24.97 -49.70
CA LEU A 284 -25.20 -23.80 -50.35
C LEU A 284 -24.42 -23.39 -51.59
N SER A 285 -23.08 -23.50 -51.54
CA SER A 285 -22.18 -23.23 -52.67
C SER A 285 -22.17 -24.33 -53.75
N SER A 286 -22.94 -25.41 -53.61
CA SER A 286 -23.03 -26.44 -54.66
C SER A 286 -23.85 -25.91 -55.84
N PRO A 287 -23.42 -26.11 -57.11
CA PRO A 287 -24.14 -25.59 -58.28
C PRO A 287 -25.57 -26.11 -58.37
N THR A 288 -26.52 -25.19 -58.50
CA THR A 288 -27.94 -25.51 -58.73
C THR A 288 -28.09 -26.28 -60.03
N GLN A 289 -28.77 -27.43 -59.96
CA GLN A 289 -28.95 -28.39 -61.05
C GLN A 289 -30.25 -28.12 -61.80
N PHE A 290 -31.28 -27.79 -61.03
CA PHE A 290 -32.59 -27.27 -61.42
C PHE A 290 -33.23 -26.72 -60.13
N SER A 291 -34.40 -26.07 -60.23
CA SER A 291 -35.20 -25.68 -59.07
C SER A 291 -36.55 -26.39 -59.13
N PHE A 292 -37.11 -26.72 -57.96
CA PHE A 292 -38.55 -26.91 -57.80
C PHE A 292 -39.24 -25.56 -57.66
N TYR A 293 -40.52 -25.47 -58.00
CA TYR A 293 -41.36 -24.28 -57.95
C TYR A 293 -42.54 -24.46 -56.97
N ASN A 294 -43.32 -23.40 -56.75
CA ASN A 294 -44.49 -23.45 -55.89
C ASN A 294 -45.54 -24.45 -56.43
N GLY A 295 -45.92 -25.44 -55.62
CA GLY A 295 -46.82 -26.54 -55.97
C GLY A 295 -46.12 -27.86 -56.29
N ASP A 296 -44.80 -27.85 -56.57
CA ASP A 296 -44.04 -29.07 -56.77
C ASP A 296 -43.94 -29.89 -55.48
N HIS A 297 -43.62 -31.18 -55.62
CA HIS A 297 -43.37 -32.06 -54.48
C HIS A 297 -42.24 -33.05 -54.75
N VAL A 298 -41.66 -33.57 -53.68
CA VAL A 298 -40.64 -34.62 -53.73
C VAL A 298 -40.78 -35.62 -52.59
N PHE A 299 -40.55 -36.89 -52.89
CA PHE A 299 -40.42 -37.94 -51.88
C PHE A 299 -38.96 -37.98 -51.41
N TYR A 300 -38.72 -37.56 -50.17
CA TYR A 300 -37.38 -37.52 -49.57
C TYR A 300 -37.18 -38.70 -48.62
N ASP A 301 -35.97 -39.25 -48.59
CA ASP A 301 -35.57 -40.39 -47.74
C ASP A 301 -34.66 -39.99 -46.58
N LYS A 302 -34.21 -38.73 -46.53
CA LYS A 302 -33.44 -38.17 -45.41
C LYS A 302 -33.76 -36.70 -45.17
N VAL A 303 -33.73 -36.30 -43.90
CA VAL A 303 -33.52 -34.92 -43.43
C VAL A 303 -32.11 -34.82 -42.84
N LEU A 304 -31.39 -33.73 -43.09
CA LEU A 304 -30.05 -33.50 -42.52
C LEU A 304 -29.73 -31.99 -42.40
N GLU A 305 -28.66 -31.67 -41.69
CA GLU A 305 -28.23 -30.30 -41.39
C GLU A 305 -26.82 -30.05 -41.92
N ALA A 306 -26.63 -28.97 -42.68
CA ALA A 306 -25.35 -28.58 -43.29
C ALA A 306 -25.36 -27.10 -43.72
N ASP A 307 -24.21 -26.43 -43.79
CA ASP A 307 -24.06 -25.00 -44.13
C ASP A 307 -25.01 -24.06 -43.34
N GLY A 308 -25.34 -24.40 -42.08
CA GLY A 308 -26.30 -23.64 -41.27
C GLY A 308 -27.74 -23.68 -41.80
N HIS A 309 -28.10 -24.73 -42.54
CA HIS A 309 -29.41 -24.92 -43.14
C HIS A 309 -29.93 -26.36 -42.92
N GLN A 310 -31.25 -26.50 -42.90
CA GLN A 310 -31.96 -27.77 -42.87
C GLN A 310 -32.26 -28.20 -44.31
N TRP A 311 -31.89 -29.42 -44.66
CA TRP A 311 -31.98 -29.98 -46.00
C TRP A 311 -32.82 -31.26 -46.01
N ILE A 312 -33.54 -31.48 -47.12
CA ILE A 312 -34.06 -32.79 -47.48
C ILE A 312 -33.20 -33.41 -48.59
N SER A 313 -33.10 -34.74 -48.61
CA SER A 313 -32.42 -35.49 -49.67
C SER A 313 -33.30 -36.59 -50.23
N TYR A 314 -33.14 -36.85 -51.53
CA TYR A 314 -33.86 -37.87 -52.27
C TYR A 314 -32.98 -38.45 -53.37
N VAL A 315 -33.39 -39.57 -53.95
CA VAL A 315 -32.80 -40.14 -55.17
C VAL A 315 -33.67 -39.74 -56.35
N SER A 316 -33.09 -39.01 -57.32
CA SER A 316 -33.78 -38.64 -58.55
C SER A 316 -33.91 -39.82 -59.51
N TYR A 317 -34.83 -39.77 -60.48
CA TYR A 317 -35.10 -40.85 -61.45
C TYR A 317 -33.84 -41.39 -62.16
N SER A 318 -32.82 -40.55 -62.34
CA SER A 318 -31.51 -40.91 -62.91
C SER A 318 -30.57 -41.64 -61.92
N GLY A 319 -31.05 -42.12 -60.77
CA GLY A 319 -30.26 -42.74 -59.71
C GLY A 319 -29.36 -41.80 -58.89
N ILE A 320 -29.34 -40.49 -59.20
CA ILE A 320 -28.45 -39.52 -58.55
C ILE A 320 -29.13 -38.99 -57.27
N ARG A 321 -28.41 -39.02 -56.14
CA ARG A 321 -28.85 -38.37 -54.90
C ARG A 321 -28.76 -36.85 -55.04
N ARG A 322 -29.85 -36.17 -54.68
CA ARG A 322 -29.96 -34.71 -54.70
C ARG A 322 -30.30 -34.18 -53.30
N TYR A 323 -30.14 -32.87 -53.11
CA TYR A 323 -30.38 -32.17 -51.86
C TYR A 323 -31.12 -30.85 -52.12
N VAL A 324 -32.04 -30.47 -51.24
CA VAL A 324 -32.83 -29.23 -51.34
C VAL A 324 -32.90 -28.55 -49.98
N VAL A 325 -32.66 -27.24 -49.92
CA VAL A 325 -32.82 -26.43 -48.70
C VAL A 325 -34.30 -26.23 -48.39
N ILE A 326 -34.71 -26.52 -47.16
CA ILE A 326 -36.08 -26.27 -46.67
C ILE A 326 -36.16 -25.18 -45.60
N GLY A 327 -35.09 -24.99 -44.82
CA GLY A 327 -35.03 -23.99 -43.75
C GLY A 327 -33.61 -23.49 -43.50
N LYS A 328 -33.49 -22.30 -42.93
CA LYS A 328 -32.23 -21.77 -42.39
C LYS A 328 -32.18 -22.07 -40.90
N LEU A 329 -31.11 -22.72 -40.45
CA LEU A 329 -30.86 -22.91 -39.02
C LEU A 329 -30.29 -21.59 -38.50
N THR A 330 -31.16 -20.77 -37.89
CA THR A 330 -30.73 -19.61 -37.12
C THR A 330 -29.94 -20.09 -35.92
N THR A 331 -28.62 -20.07 -36.05
CA THR A 331 -27.70 -20.36 -34.94
C THR A 331 -28.03 -19.45 -33.77
N GLN A 332 -28.32 -20.08 -32.63
CA GLN A 332 -28.24 -19.58 -31.26
C GLN A 332 -28.03 -18.05 -31.10
N PRO A 333 -28.96 -17.32 -30.44
CA PRO A 333 -28.78 -15.88 -30.24
C PRO A 333 -27.43 -15.60 -29.58
N SER A 334 -26.65 -14.71 -30.21
CA SER A 334 -25.32 -14.33 -29.74
C SER A 334 -25.36 -14.01 -28.24
N PRO A 335 -24.40 -14.51 -27.44
CA PRO A 335 -24.42 -14.29 -26.00
C PRO A 335 -24.48 -12.79 -25.73
N ILE A 336 -25.51 -12.36 -24.99
CA ILE A 336 -25.79 -10.96 -24.68
C ILE A 336 -24.55 -10.38 -24.02
N GLU A 337 -23.84 -9.53 -24.76
CA GLU A 337 -22.49 -9.12 -24.41
C GLU A 337 -22.50 -8.40 -23.06
N THR A 338 -21.85 -9.02 -22.06
CA THR A 338 -21.83 -8.55 -20.68
C THR A 338 -20.90 -7.34 -20.55
N LYS A 339 -21.37 -6.18 -21.03
CA LYS A 339 -20.65 -4.91 -20.94
C LYS A 339 -20.62 -4.47 -19.48
N VAL A 340 -19.42 -4.13 -19.03
CA VAL A 340 -19.13 -3.59 -17.69
C VAL A 340 -18.33 -2.30 -17.85
N SER A 341 -18.55 -1.34 -16.97
CA SER A 341 -17.76 -0.11 -16.90
C SER A 341 -17.43 0.24 -15.46
N GLY A 342 -16.26 0.82 -15.26
CA GLY A 342 -15.80 1.36 -13.98
C GLY A 342 -14.53 2.17 -14.18
N THR A 343 -14.23 3.09 -13.27
CA THR A 343 -13.05 3.96 -13.32
C THR A 343 -12.36 3.99 -11.97
N ILE A 344 -11.05 3.70 -11.94
CA ILE A 344 -10.25 3.63 -10.70
C ILE A 344 -9.50 4.95 -10.47
N ALA A 345 -9.84 5.65 -9.38
CA ALA A 345 -9.09 6.80 -8.87
C ALA A 345 -8.45 6.44 -7.52
N ILE A 346 -7.26 6.99 -7.26
CA ILE A 346 -6.52 6.78 -6.00
C ILE A 346 -6.49 8.10 -5.26
N GLN A 347 -6.79 8.07 -3.96
CA GLN A 347 -6.88 9.24 -3.08
C GLN A 347 -6.24 8.93 -1.73
N ASN A 348 -6.01 9.95 -0.90
CA ASN A 348 -5.58 9.80 0.50
C ASN A 348 -4.32 8.91 0.68
N LYS A 349 -3.42 8.91 -0.32
CA LYS A 349 -2.17 8.13 -0.35
C LYS A 349 -1.22 8.61 0.74
N THR A 350 -0.70 7.66 1.50
CA THR A 350 0.34 7.82 2.53
C THR A 350 1.23 6.57 2.55
N ALA A 351 2.32 6.58 3.32
CA ALA A 351 3.14 5.39 3.59
C ALA A 351 2.43 4.31 4.45
N GLN A 352 1.17 4.53 4.87
CA GLN A 352 0.43 3.66 5.79
C GLN A 352 -0.88 3.12 5.17
N GLN A 353 -1.49 3.88 4.26
CA GLN A 353 -2.74 3.53 3.58
C GLN A 353 -2.98 4.38 2.33
N PHE A 354 -3.89 3.93 1.47
CA PHE A 354 -4.50 4.71 0.39
C PHE A 354 -5.97 4.33 0.18
N ASP A 355 -6.75 5.25 -0.38
CA ASP A 355 -8.13 5.00 -0.78
C ASP A 355 -8.22 4.69 -2.28
N VAL A 356 -8.89 3.59 -2.62
CA VAL A 356 -9.30 3.26 -3.98
C VAL A 356 -10.76 3.68 -4.15
N ILE A 357 -10.99 4.69 -4.98
CA ILE A 357 -12.32 5.15 -5.35
C ILE A 357 -12.68 4.55 -6.71
N ILE A 358 -13.87 3.95 -6.81
CA ILE A 358 -14.40 3.37 -8.03
C ILE A 358 -15.66 4.13 -8.41
N SER A 359 -15.64 4.78 -9.57
CA SER A 359 -16.79 5.49 -10.15
C SER A 359 -17.24 4.86 -11.47
N ASN A 360 -18.31 5.39 -12.09
CA ASN A 360 -18.86 4.93 -13.37
C ASN A 360 -19.26 3.44 -13.40
N VAL A 361 -19.59 2.89 -12.22
CA VAL A 361 -19.89 1.46 -12.01
C VAL A 361 -21.21 1.07 -12.71
N SER A 362 -21.12 0.24 -13.75
CA SER A 362 -22.28 -0.26 -14.49
C SER A 362 -22.07 -1.65 -15.07
N SER A 363 -23.17 -2.38 -15.31
CA SER A 363 -23.18 -3.65 -16.02
C SER A 363 -24.54 -3.91 -16.69
N THR A 364 -24.54 -4.53 -17.89
CA THR A 364 -25.76 -5.00 -18.56
C THR A 364 -26.44 -6.20 -17.90
N GLN A 365 -25.83 -6.82 -16.87
CA GLN A 365 -26.36 -8.02 -16.20
C GLN A 365 -26.49 -7.85 -14.66
N GLY A 366 -26.41 -6.61 -14.16
CA GLY A 366 -26.50 -6.29 -12.74
C GLY A 366 -25.26 -6.69 -11.93
N ILE A 367 -24.95 -5.92 -10.88
CA ILE A 367 -23.77 -6.11 -10.03
C ILE A 367 -24.22 -6.48 -8.62
N LYS A 368 -23.72 -7.61 -8.11
CA LYS A 368 -23.93 -8.11 -6.75
C LYS A 368 -22.84 -7.62 -5.80
N GLU A 369 -21.57 -7.71 -6.23
CA GLU A 369 -20.40 -7.31 -5.43
C GLU A 369 -19.40 -6.56 -6.32
N VAL A 370 -18.82 -5.47 -5.80
CA VAL A 370 -17.63 -4.83 -6.37
C VAL A 370 -16.42 -5.32 -5.58
N LEU A 371 -15.46 -5.93 -6.27
CA LEU A 371 -14.29 -6.58 -5.67
C LEU A 371 -13.00 -5.95 -6.23
N VAL A 372 -12.07 -5.68 -5.32
CA VAL A 372 -10.82 -4.97 -5.59
C VAL A 372 -9.67 -5.78 -4.99
N PRO A 373 -9.11 -6.78 -5.70
CA PRO A 373 -7.85 -7.39 -5.33
C PRO A 373 -6.70 -6.41 -5.49
N VAL A 374 -5.86 -6.37 -4.47
CA VAL A 374 -4.67 -5.52 -4.37
C VAL A 374 -3.50 -6.37 -3.88
N TRP A 375 -2.30 -6.11 -4.40
CA TRP A 375 -1.03 -6.68 -3.95
C TRP A 375 0.11 -5.68 -4.19
N SER A 376 1.23 -5.83 -3.49
CA SER A 376 2.45 -5.08 -3.82
C SER A 376 3.30 -5.82 -4.86
N GLU A 377 4.08 -5.10 -5.69
CA GLU A 377 5.03 -5.76 -6.62
C GLU A 377 6.20 -6.43 -5.87
N GLN A 378 6.40 -6.13 -4.59
CA GLN A 378 7.52 -6.59 -3.77
C GLN A 378 7.39 -8.08 -3.44
N ASN A 379 8.13 -8.91 -4.19
CA ASN A 379 8.03 -10.38 -4.29
C ASN A 379 6.84 -10.89 -5.13
N GLY A 380 6.15 -10.00 -5.86
CA GLY A 380 4.96 -10.31 -6.65
C GLY A 380 3.72 -10.53 -5.80
N GLN A 381 2.75 -11.30 -6.30
CA GLN A 381 1.41 -11.52 -5.71
C GLN A 381 1.41 -12.36 -4.41
N ASP A 382 2.42 -12.23 -3.55
CA ASP A 382 2.59 -13.02 -2.34
C ASP A 382 1.83 -12.44 -1.12
N ASP A 383 1.25 -11.23 -1.26
CA ASP A 383 0.49 -10.49 -0.25
C ASP A 383 -0.93 -10.08 -0.70
N ILE A 384 -1.49 -10.76 -1.72
CA ILE A 384 -2.76 -10.38 -2.36
C ILE A 384 -3.97 -10.44 -1.41
N VAL A 385 -4.65 -9.31 -1.24
CA VAL A 385 -5.89 -9.15 -0.44
C VAL A 385 -7.05 -8.77 -1.36
N TRP A 386 -8.15 -9.51 -1.26
CA TRP A 386 -9.39 -9.24 -2.01
C TRP A 386 -10.36 -8.39 -1.18
N TYR A 387 -10.36 -7.08 -1.40
CA TYR A 387 -11.27 -6.17 -0.72
C TYR A 387 -12.65 -6.15 -1.41
N GLN A 388 -13.73 -6.17 -0.62
CA GLN A 388 -15.07 -5.85 -1.11
C GLN A 388 -15.30 -4.34 -0.94
N ALA A 389 -15.64 -3.64 -2.03
CA ALA A 389 -15.79 -2.19 -1.99
C ALA A 389 -17.14 -1.77 -1.41
N THR A 390 -17.12 -0.76 -0.53
CA THR A 390 -18.30 -0.23 0.14
C THR A 390 -18.94 0.88 -0.70
N LYS A 391 -20.23 0.74 -1.07
CA LYS A 391 -20.97 1.77 -1.81
C LYS A 391 -20.98 3.08 -1.01
N GLN A 392 -20.52 4.17 -1.63
CA GLN A 392 -20.52 5.52 -1.04
C GLN A 392 -21.69 6.38 -1.55
N GLY A 393 -22.24 6.04 -2.72
CA GLY A 393 -23.34 6.75 -3.36
C GLY A 393 -23.75 6.10 -4.68
N GLU A 394 -24.58 6.78 -5.46
CA GLU A 394 -24.95 6.32 -6.81
C GLU A 394 -23.72 6.13 -7.69
N GLY A 395 -23.53 4.91 -8.22
CA GLY A 395 -22.40 4.56 -9.09
C GLY A 395 -20.98 4.65 -8.47
N VAL A 396 -20.85 4.93 -7.16
CA VAL A 396 -19.54 5.18 -6.50
C VAL A 396 -19.31 4.26 -5.29
N TYR A 397 -18.11 3.68 -5.23
CA TYR A 397 -17.66 2.75 -4.18
C TYR A 397 -16.25 3.13 -3.69
N LYS A 398 -15.89 2.72 -2.46
CA LYS A 398 -14.56 2.93 -1.87
C LYS A 398 -14.01 1.65 -1.23
N VAL A 399 -12.70 1.47 -1.34
CA VAL A 399 -11.87 0.61 -0.48
C VAL A 399 -10.81 1.50 0.17
N THR A 400 -10.53 1.27 1.46
CA THR A 400 -9.32 1.78 2.11
C THR A 400 -8.34 0.62 2.26
N VAL A 401 -7.22 0.68 1.55
CA VAL A 401 -6.14 -0.30 1.60
C VAL A 401 -5.15 0.15 2.66
N LYS A 402 -4.73 -0.76 3.55
CA LYS A 402 -3.67 -0.49 4.53
C LYS A 402 -2.39 -1.21 4.13
N VAL A 403 -1.28 -0.49 4.22
CA VAL A 403 0.07 -1.01 3.96
C VAL A 403 0.45 -2.09 4.97
N SER A 404 -0.10 -2.05 6.20
CA SER A 404 0.01 -3.11 7.21
C SER A 404 -0.49 -4.47 6.74
N ASP A 405 -1.54 -4.48 5.91
CA ASP A 405 -2.22 -5.70 5.48
C ASP A 405 -1.46 -6.35 4.30
N HIS A 406 -0.52 -5.59 3.71
CA HIS A 406 0.41 -5.96 2.65
C HIS A 406 1.87 -5.92 3.15
N LYS A 407 2.11 -6.56 4.30
CA LYS A 407 3.44 -6.79 4.93
C LYS A 407 4.24 -5.54 5.32
N ASN A 408 3.66 -4.34 5.17
CA ASN A 408 4.35 -3.05 5.22
C ASN A 408 5.30 -2.80 4.03
N ASN A 409 5.03 -3.42 2.88
CA ASN A 409 5.77 -3.21 1.64
C ASN A 409 5.55 -1.79 1.08
N SER A 410 6.54 -1.29 0.32
CA SER A 410 6.50 0.04 -0.30
C SER A 410 6.93 -0.03 -1.77
N GLY A 411 6.74 1.05 -2.53
CA GLY A 411 6.82 1.02 -3.99
C GLY A 411 5.47 0.67 -4.61
N ASN A 412 5.45 0.00 -5.76
CA ASN A 412 4.23 -0.24 -6.54
C ASN A 412 3.26 -1.23 -5.88
N TYR A 413 1.98 -0.88 -5.99
CA TYR A 413 0.82 -1.72 -5.71
C TYR A 413 -0.03 -1.84 -6.97
N ASP A 414 -0.35 -3.07 -7.36
CA ASP A 414 -1.34 -3.38 -8.39
C ASP A 414 -2.74 -3.37 -7.77
N ILE A 415 -3.70 -2.77 -8.48
CA ILE A 415 -5.10 -2.65 -8.05
C ILE A 415 -5.98 -3.07 -9.23
N HIS A 416 -6.57 -4.25 -9.16
CA HIS A 416 -7.50 -4.73 -10.17
C HIS A 416 -8.96 -4.49 -9.74
N LEU A 417 -9.87 -4.39 -10.71
CA LEU A 417 -11.30 -4.21 -10.47
C LEU A 417 -12.09 -5.36 -11.10
N TYR A 418 -12.88 -6.04 -10.28
CA TYR A 418 -13.79 -7.11 -10.67
C TYR A 418 -15.21 -6.79 -10.20
N TYR A 419 -16.21 -7.21 -10.99
CA TYR A 419 -17.59 -7.29 -10.54
C TYR A 419 -18.02 -8.74 -10.42
N ARG A 420 -18.62 -9.13 -9.29
CA ARG A 420 -19.50 -10.30 -9.26
C ARG A 420 -20.88 -9.84 -9.70
N LEU A 421 -21.37 -10.44 -10.77
CA LEU A 421 -22.66 -10.11 -11.35
C LEU A 421 -23.82 -10.76 -10.57
N SER A 422 -25.05 -10.36 -10.86
CA SER A 422 -26.26 -11.01 -10.31
C SER A 422 -26.33 -12.51 -10.66
N THR A 423 -25.74 -12.92 -11.78
CA THR A 423 -25.58 -14.32 -12.22
C THR A 423 -24.54 -15.11 -11.39
N GLY A 424 -23.75 -14.44 -10.54
CA GLY A 424 -22.63 -15.03 -9.80
C GLY A 424 -21.29 -15.04 -10.55
N GLU A 425 -21.29 -14.76 -11.85
CA GLU A 425 -20.06 -14.67 -12.66
C GLU A 425 -19.14 -13.52 -12.19
N LEU A 426 -17.83 -13.72 -12.26
CA LEU A 426 -16.83 -12.67 -12.07
C LEU A 426 -16.36 -12.12 -13.42
N LYS A 427 -16.53 -10.81 -13.64
CA LYS A 427 -15.95 -10.09 -14.79
C LYS A 427 -14.80 -9.19 -14.35
N VAL A 428 -13.72 -9.18 -15.12
CA VAL A 428 -12.68 -8.13 -15.06
C VAL A 428 -13.28 -6.85 -15.64
N VAL A 429 -13.00 -5.71 -15.00
CA VAL A 429 -13.42 -4.38 -15.47
C VAL A 429 -12.20 -3.55 -15.90
N GLY A 430 -11.07 -3.74 -15.22
CA GLY A 430 -9.80 -3.06 -15.51
C GLY A 430 -8.81 -3.20 -14.37
N GLY A 431 -7.70 -2.47 -14.44
CA GLY A 431 -6.70 -2.39 -13.39
C GLY A 431 -5.94 -1.07 -13.45
N LYS A 432 -5.18 -0.79 -12.39
CA LYS A 432 -4.37 0.42 -12.22
C LYS A 432 -3.27 0.16 -11.19
N THR A 433 -2.09 0.73 -11.39
CA THR A 433 -1.03 0.73 -10.36
C THR A 433 -1.08 2.01 -9.52
N THR A 434 -0.58 1.93 -8.30
CA THR A 434 -0.19 3.11 -7.52
C THR A 434 1.08 2.82 -6.74
N GLU A 435 2.02 3.75 -6.74
CA GLU A 435 3.17 3.69 -5.85
C GLU A 435 2.75 4.10 -4.44
N VAL A 436 3.33 3.49 -3.41
CA VAL A 436 3.26 3.86 -1.99
C VAL A 436 4.64 4.32 -1.55
N GLU A 437 4.72 5.52 -0.96
CA GLU A 437 5.98 6.05 -0.43
C GLU A 437 6.51 5.17 0.71
N ALA A 438 7.82 4.92 0.72
CA ALA A 438 8.47 4.31 1.88
C ALA A 438 8.27 5.20 3.13
N PRO A 439 8.14 4.60 4.33
CA PRO A 439 8.09 5.38 5.57
C PRO A 439 9.35 6.23 5.70
N LYS A 440 9.17 7.54 5.87
CA LYS A 440 10.28 8.50 5.93
C LYS A 440 11.21 8.15 7.12
N PRO A 441 12.54 8.16 6.93
CA PRO A 441 13.48 7.79 7.97
C PRO A 441 13.32 8.67 9.21
N VAL A 442 13.51 8.06 10.38
CA VAL A 442 13.57 8.80 11.65
C VAL A 442 14.95 9.41 11.78
N GLU A 443 15.06 10.66 11.35
CA GLU A 443 16.23 11.50 11.57
C GLU A 443 16.41 11.80 13.06
N THR A 444 17.66 11.75 13.51
CA THR A 444 18.08 12.08 14.87
C THR A 444 19.40 12.81 14.84
N THR A 445 19.52 13.90 15.60
CA THR A 445 20.79 14.60 15.82
C THR A 445 21.17 14.56 17.29
N GLY A 446 22.47 14.50 17.58
CA GLY A 446 23.01 14.59 18.93
C GLY A 446 24.53 14.57 18.90
N ILE A 447 25.17 15.43 19.70
CA ILE A 447 26.63 15.57 19.77
C ILE A 447 27.08 15.25 21.20
N ILE A 448 27.98 14.28 21.36
CA ILE A 448 28.54 13.87 22.66
C ILE A 448 29.84 14.62 22.93
N SER A 449 29.91 15.36 24.04
CA SER A 449 31.14 15.93 24.59
C SER A 449 31.35 15.49 26.05
N ILE A 450 32.60 15.54 26.50
CA ILE A 450 33.02 15.06 27.82
C ILE A 450 33.60 16.24 28.60
N ALA A 451 33.19 16.40 29.85
CA ALA A 451 33.63 17.48 30.74
C ALA A 451 33.97 16.95 32.15
N ASN A 452 34.56 17.80 32.99
CA ASN A 452 34.79 17.53 34.42
C ASN A 452 35.43 16.15 34.72
N LYS A 453 36.38 15.76 33.87
CA LYS A 453 36.99 14.43 33.84
C LYS A 453 38.09 14.30 34.89
N SER A 454 38.08 13.18 35.60
CA SER A 454 39.02 12.81 36.67
C SER A 454 39.11 11.29 36.81
N SER A 455 40.00 10.79 37.68
CA SER A 455 40.04 9.38 38.09
C SER A 455 38.80 8.93 38.90
N GLN A 456 37.91 9.84 39.29
CA GLN A 456 36.70 9.56 40.07
C GLN A 456 35.42 9.55 39.22
N GLY A 457 35.46 10.13 38.01
CA GLY A 457 34.27 10.33 37.19
C GLY A 457 34.44 11.38 36.10
N PHE A 458 33.40 11.52 35.28
CA PHE A 458 33.31 12.51 34.21
C PHE A 458 31.85 12.87 33.91
N ASP A 459 31.63 14.05 33.36
CA ASP A 459 30.33 14.45 32.81
C ASP A 459 30.23 14.10 31.32
N VAL A 460 29.13 13.49 30.92
CA VAL A 460 28.72 13.38 29.52
C VAL A 460 27.71 14.48 29.22
N LEU A 461 28.04 15.36 28.28
CA LEU A 461 27.17 16.41 27.79
C LEU A 461 26.67 16.04 26.40
N ILE A 462 25.37 16.20 26.18
CA ILE A 462 24.72 15.94 24.90
C ILE A 462 24.11 17.25 24.43
N THR A 463 24.53 17.74 23.27
CA THR A 463 24.01 18.97 22.63
C THR A 463 23.41 18.67 21.25
N ASN A 464 22.64 19.61 20.71
CA ASN A 464 21.93 19.45 19.44
C ASN A 464 21.02 18.20 19.40
N ALA A 465 20.44 17.82 20.55
CA ALA A 465 19.60 16.63 20.67
C ALA A 465 18.21 16.85 20.05
N SER A 466 17.90 16.19 18.94
CA SER A 466 16.63 16.31 18.22
C SER A 466 16.21 15.03 17.51
N SER A 467 14.91 14.91 17.20
CA SER A 467 14.37 13.86 16.33
C SER A 467 13.06 14.29 15.67
N THR A 468 12.82 13.84 14.43
CA THR A 468 11.57 14.09 13.69
C THR A 468 10.34 13.43 14.30
N GLN A 469 10.49 12.45 15.20
CA GLN A 469 9.39 11.86 15.99
C GLN A 469 9.31 12.38 17.44
N GLY A 470 10.16 13.34 17.82
CA GLY A 470 10.27 13.83 19.20
C GLY A 470 10.95 12.83 20.16
N ILE A 471 11.61 13.37 21.18
CA ILE A 471 12.37 12.61 22.18
C ILE A 471 11.56 12.56 23.48
N LYS A 472 11.29 11.36 23.98
CA LYS A 472 10.67 11.12 25.29
C LYS A 472 11.72 10.99 26.40
N GLU A 473 12.78 10.22 26.15
CA GLU A 473 13.90 9.99 27.08
C GLU A 473 15.22 10.03 26.32
N VAL A 474 16.25 10.64 26.91
CA VAL A 474 17.65 10.50 26.45
C VAL A 474 18.34 9.49 27.35
N LEU A 475 18.90 8.44 26.75
CA LEU A 475 19.53 7.32 27.45
C LEU A 475 20.99 7.19 26.98
N VAL A 476 21.87 7.02 27.95
CA VAL A 476 23.33 7.01 27.76
C VAL A 476 23.89 5.79 28.50
N PRO A 477 23.92 4.61 27.85
CA PRO A 477 24.68 3.48 28.36
C PRO A 477 26.18 3.78 28.30
N VAL A 478 26.85 3.46 29.40
CA VAL A 478 28.29 3.62 29.60
C VAL A 478 28.85 2.31 30.17
N TRP A 479 30.03 1.90 29.74
CA TRP A 479 30.81 0.79 30.30
C TRP A 479 32.31 1.08 30.17
N SER A 480 33.16 0.44 30.97
CA SER A 480 34.60 0.45 30.77
C SER A 480 35.03 -0.65 29.80
N GLU A 481 36.15 -0.48 29.09
CA GLU A 481 36.72 -1.55 28.26
C GLU A 481 37.38 -2.68 29.10
N GLN A 482 37.51 -2.50 30.42
CA GLN A 482 38.15 -3.46 31.31
C GLN A 482 37.28 -4.70 31.47
N ASN A 483 37.80 -5.87 31.06
CA ASN A 483 37.07 -7.14 31.00
C ASN A 483 35.88 -7.14 30.00
N GLY A 484 35.76 -6.11 29.16
CA GLY A 484 34.64 -5.92 28.23
C GLY A 484 33.42 -5.28 28.87
N GLN A 485 32.24 -5.46 28.27
CA GLN A 485 30.98 -4.81 28.70
C GLN A 485 30.36 -5.45 29.96
N ASP A 486 31.17 -5.69 31.00
CA ASP A 486 30.75 -6.42 32.21
C ASP A 486 30.29 -5.48 33.36
N ASP A 487 30.34 -4.16 33.15
CA ASP A 487 29.98 -3.10 34.11
C ASP A 487 28.96 -2.08 33.56
N ILE A 488 28.24 -2.42 32.49
CA ILE A 488 27.36 -1.48 31.77
C ILE A 488 26.21 -0.90 32.62
N ILE A 489 26.12 0.43 32.66
CA ILE A 489 25.05 1.19 33.32
C ILE A 489 24.33 2.07 32.30
N TRP A 490 23.00 1.93 32.22
CA TRP A 490 22.13 2.76 31.39
C TRP A 490 21.67 4.01 32.15
N TYR A 491 22.38 5.13 31.98
CA TYR A 491 22.00 6.39 32.60
C TYR A 491 20.87 7.09 31.81
N GLN A 492 19.84 7.57 32.51
CA GLN A 492 18.89 8.52 31.94
C GLN A 492 19.44 9.94 32.08
N ALA A 493 19.57 10.67 30.97
CA ALA A 493 20.19 12.00 30.97
C ALA A 493 19.21 13.08 31.42
N THR A 494 19.67 13.93 32.35
CA THR A 494 18.89 15.06 32.88
C THR A 494 18.90 16.21 31.89
N LYS A 495 17.72 16.66 31.43
CA LYS A 495 17.59 17.84 30.55
C LYS A 495 18.12 19.09 31.25
N GLN A 496 19.04 19.80 30.60
CA GLN A 496 19.61 21.06 31.08
C GLN A 496 19.01 22.28 30.34
N GLY A 497 18.50 22.07 29.12
CA GLY A 497 17.86 23.08 28.28
C GLY A 497 17.29 22.44 27.01
N GLU A 498 16.75 23.24 26.09
CA GLU A 498 16.30 22.70 24.80
C GLU A 498 17.47 22.14 23.98
N GLY A 499 17.33 20.89 23.53
CA GLY A 499 18.39 20.16 22.84
C GLY A 499 19.64 19.84 23.68
N VAL A 500 19.65 20.09 25.00
CA VAL A 500 20.82 19.90 25.87
C VAL A 500 20.52 19.03 27.09
N TYR A 501 21.32 17.98 27.29
CA TYR A 501 21.19 17.00 28.37
C TYR A 501 22.56 16.70 29.00
N LYS A 502 22.56 16.22 30.25
CA LYS A 502 23.76 15.84 31.00
C LYS A 502 23.58 14.50 31.73
N VAL A 503 24.64 13.70 31.76
CA VAL A 503 24.88 12.60 32.71
C VAL A 503 26.16 12.89 33.48
N THR A 504 26.21 12.51 34.76
CA THR A 504 27.46 12.44 35.53
C THR A 504 27.76 10.98 35.81
N VAL A 505 28.86 10.48 35.25
CA VAL A 505 29.33 9.09 35.42
C VAL A 505 30.35 9.08 36.56
N LYS A 506 30.25 8.09 37.46
CA LYS A 506 31.25 7.86 38.51
C LYS A 506 32.00 6.58 38.23
N VAL A 507 33.31 6.64 38.40
CA VAL A 507 34.22 5.49 38.27
C VAL A 507 33.93 4.46 39.38
N SER A 508 33.41 4.89 40.54
CA SER A 508 32.91 4.01 41.61
C SER A 508 31.81 3.03 41.18
N ASP A 509 30.96 3.45 40.25
CA ASP A 509 29.79 2.70 39.81
C ASP A 509 30.22 1.67 38.74
N HIS A 510 31.29 1.98 38.01
CA HIS A 510 32.03 1.13 37.07
C HIS A 510 33.26 0.50 37.74
N LYS A 511 33.04 -0.21 38.85
CA LYS A 511 34.02 -1.05 39.59
C LYS A 511 35.31 -0.37 40.09
N ASN A 512 35.47 0.93 39.89
CA ASN A 512 36.71 1.70 40.01
C ASN A 512 37.73 1.44 38.89
N ASP A 513 37.27 0.99 37.72
CA ASP A 513 38.13 0.68 36.58
C ASP A 513 38.61 1.94 35.85
N SER A 514 39.85 1.87 35.34
CA SER A 514 40.54 2.96 34.64
C SER A 514 40.99 2.52 33.25
N GLY A 515 41.13 3.46 32.32
CA GLY A 515 41.29 3.18 30.90
C GLY A 515 40.11 3.71 30.11
N ASN A 516 39.85 3.13 28.94
CA ASN A 516 38.77 3.58 28.07
C ASN A 516 37.38 3.26 28.65
N TYR A 517 36.46 4.19 28.46
CA TYR A 517 35.03 4.04 28.67
C TYR A 517 34.30 4.30 27.35
N ASP A 518 33.45 3.36 26.95
CA ASP A 518 32.51 3.50 25.85
C ASP A 518 31.25 4.23 26.34
N ILE A 519 30.73 5.13 25.50
CA ILE A 519 29.55 5.94 25.77
C ILE A 519 28.68 5.96 24.51
N HIS A 520 27.54 5.29 24.53
CA HIS A 520 26.57 5.38 23.42
C HIS A 520 25.44 6.36 23.76
N LEU A 521 24.77 6.87 22.73
CA LEU A 521 23.61 7.76 22.84
C LEU A 521 22.41 7.11 22.16
N TYR A 522 21.33 6.94 22.94
CA TYR A 522 20.04 6.45 22.48
C TYR A 522 18.94 7.45 22.85
N TYR A 523 17.95 7.59 21.97
CA TYR A 523 16.68 8.26 22.29
C TYR A 523 15.58 7.21 22.40
N ARG A 524 14.79 7.27 23.49
CA ARG A 524 13.43 6.75 23.43
C ARG A 524 12.58 7.81 22.77
N LEU A 525 11.98 7.49 21.63
CA LEU A 525 11.13 8.38 20.87
C LEU A 525 9.75 8.51 21.53
N SER A 526 8.96 9.50 21.10
CA SER A 526 7.57 9.67 21.55
C SER A 526 6.69 8.42 21.31
N THR A 527 7.03 7.64 20.29
CA THR A 527 6.42 6.34 19.93
C THR A 527 6.78 5.20 20.89
N GLY A 528 7.80 5.37 21.73
CA GLY A 528 8.36 4.33 22.61
C GLY A 528 9.54 3.55 22.02
N GLU A 529 9.80 3.68 20.71
CA GLU A 529 10.95 3.08 20.01
C GLU A 529 12.28 3.57 20.61
N LEU A 530 13.30 2.68 20.66
CA LEU A 530 14.68 3.04 21.03
C LEU A 530 15.53 3.20 19.76
N LYS A 531 15.97 4.43 19.51
CA LYS A 531 16.78 4.81 18.36
C LYS A 531 18.22 5.09 18.81
N VAL A 532 19.21 4.41 18.20
CA VAL A 532 20.62 4.75 18.38
C VAL A 532 20.97 6.01 17.58
N VAL A 533 21.76 6.90 18.18
CA VAL A 533 22.11 8.23 17.63
C VAL A 533 23.60 8.34 17.33
N GLY A 534 24.45 7.71 18.15
CA GLY A 534 25.90 7.70 17.99
C GLY A 534 26.62 7.16 19.22
N GLY A 535 27.95 7.26 19.24
CA GLY A 535 28.78 6.85 20.37
C GLY A 535 30.13 7.58 20.40
N LYS A 536 30.84 7.45 21.52
CA LYS A 536 32.12 8.11 21.80
C LYS A 536 32.88 7.38 22.91
N THR A 537 34.20 7.38 22.86
CA THR A 537 35.05 6.86 23.94
C THR A 537 35.70 7.98 24.77
N THR A 538 36.11 7.68 26.01
CA THR A 538 36.96 8.54 26.84
C THR A 538 37.85 7.74 27.78
N THR A 539 39.16 8.03 27.80
CA THR A 539 40.12 7.31 28.65
C THR A 539 40.20 7.93 30.06
N VAL A 540 39.52 7.36 31.06
CA VAL A 540 39.69 7.72 32.47
C VAL A 540 41.11 7.38 32.90
N GLU A 541 41.81 8.35 33.47
CA GLU A 541 43.16 8.15 34.00
C GLU A 541 43.09 7.35 35.31
N ALA A 542 44.04 6.44 35.51
CA ALA A 542 44.19 5.74 36.78
C ALA A 542 44.47 6.75 37.91
N PRO A 543 43.97 6.53 39.15
CA PRO A 543 44.36 7.36 40.28
C PRO A 543 45.88 7.34 40.46
N ASN A 544 46.47 8.50 40.73
CA ASN A 544 47.90 8.62 41.00
C ASN A 544 48.24 7.81 42.25
N ARG A 545 49.09 6.79 42.11
CA ARG A 545 49.54 5.96 43.23
C ARG A 545 51.02 6.22 43.49
N VAL A 546 51.39 6.34 44.76
CA VAL A 546 52.78 6.45 45.18
C VAL A 546 53.46 5.09 45.00
N ASN A 547 54.53 5.06 44.21
CA ASN A 547 55.36 3.88 44.06
C ASN A 547 56.21 3.68 45.33
N LEU A 548 55.84 2.70 46.15
CA LEU A 548 56.48 2.38 47.43
C LEU A 548 56.86 0.89 47.48
N PRO A 549 57.94 0.51 48.18
CA PRO A 549 58.23 -0.89 48.48
C PRO A 549 57.13 -1.49 49.38
N ALA A 550 56.95 -2.81 49.37
CA ALA A 550 55.84 -3.47 50.08
C ALA A 550 55.80 -3.23 51.62
N GLN A 551 56.94 -2.86 52.21
CA GLN A 551 57.11 -2.42 53.60
C GLN A 551 58.30 -1.44 53.67
N GLY A 552 58.31 -0.55 54.67
CA GLY A 552 59.39 0.42 54.84
C GLY A 552 59.00 1.61 55.71
N THR A 553 59.85 2.64 55.75
CA THR A 553 59.52 3.91 56.42
C THR A 553 58.92 4.90 55.42
N TYR A 554 57.73 5.42 55.69
CA TYR A 554 57.12 6.54 54.95
C TYR A 554 57.23 7.83 55.76
N VAL A 555 57.54 8.95 55.11
CA VAL A 555 57.63 10.28 55.71
C VAL A 555 56.50 11.14 55.16
N PHE A 556 55.64 11.68 56.03
CA PHE A 556 54.42 12.36 55.58
C PHE A 556 54.72 13.75 55.00
N THR A 557 54.37 13.94 53.73
CA THR A 557 54.55 15.22 53.01
C THR A 557 53.54 16.29 53.42
N ASN A 558 52.43 15.88 54.05
CA ASN A 558 51.33 16.70 54.55
C ASN A 558 50.87 16.16 55.92
N LYS A 559 49.89 16.81 56.56
CA LYS A 559 49.20 16.25 57.73
C LYS A 559 48.23 15.16 57.25
N VAL A 560 48.21 13.99 57.90
CA VAL A 560 47.42 12.82 57.50
C VAL A 560 46.56 12.27 58.64
N GLU A 561 45.47 11.60 58.30
CA GLU A 561 44.56 10.94 59.24
C GLU A 561 44.92 9.47 59.47
N VAL A 562 44.87 9.02 60.72
CA VAL A 562 45.04 7.60 61.09
C VAL A 562 43.66 6.99 61.40
N LYS A 563 43.34 5.89 60.73
CA LYS A 563 42.01 5.22 60.80
C LYS A 563 42.14 3.75 61.21
N ASN A 564 41.03 3.12 61.61
CA ASN A 564 40.99 1.70 62.03
C ASN A 564 40.70 0.74 60.88
N GLU A 565 40.17 1.25 59.77
CA GLU A 565 39.87 0.50 58.56
C GLU A 565 40.43 1.27 57.36
N ALA A 566 40.77 0.57 56.28
CA ALA A 566 41.16 1.18 55.00
C ALA A 566 39.92 1.69 54.26
N ARG A 567 39.25 2.70 54.84
CA ARG A 567 38.04 3.32 54.33
C ARG A 567 37.97 4.78 54.76
N THR A 568 37.69 5.70 53.83
CA THR A 568 37.68 7.16 54.07
C THR A 568 36.76 7.55 55.22
N SER A 569 35.58 6.92 55.26
CA SER A 569 34.53 7.07 56.27
C SER A 569 34.84 6.42 57.64
N SER A 570 35.99 5.75 57.81
CA SER A 570 36.43 5.25 59.11
C SER A 570 36.80 6.44 60.04
N PRO A 571 36.30 6.48 61.29
CA PRO A 571 36.55 7.60 62.21
C PRO A 571 38.05 7.82 62.49
N THR A 572 38.50 9.06 62.32
CA THR A 572 39.88 9.48 62.58
C THR A 572 40.24 9.30 64.04
N GLN A 573 41.32 8.57 64.29
CA GLN A 573 41.77 8.15 65.61
C GLN A 573 42.75 9.16 66.22
N PHE A 574 43.67 9.62 65.37
CA PHE A 574 44.61 10.72 65.57
C PHE A 574 45.19 11.11 64.20
N THR A 575 46.14 12.04 64.17
CA THR A 575 46.76 12.51 62.94
C THR A 575 48.28 12.56 63.09
N PHE A 576 49.02 12.16 62.05
CA PHE A 576 50.44 12.50 61.94
C PHE A 576 50.59 13.86 61.24
N ASN A 577 51.60 14.63 61.64
CA ASN A 577 51.94 15.92 61.05
C ASN A 577 52.94 15.75 59.90
N LYS A 578 53.06 16.79 59.06
CA LYS A 578 54.08 16.88 58.01
C LYS A 578 55.48 16.72 58.59
N GLY A 579 56.28 15.83 58.02
CA GLY A 579 57.64 15.51 58.45
C GLY A 579 57.74 14.40 59.50
N GLU A 580 56.63 13.98 60.11
CA GLU A 580 56.60 12.76 60.91
C GLU A 580 56.68 11.52 60.00
N SER A 581 56.97 10.35 60.57
CA SER A 581 57.16 9.12 59.80
C SER A 581 56.62 7.88 60.51
N ILE A 582 56.32 6.83 59.74
CA ILE A 582 55.90 5.53 60.25
C ILE A 582 56.57 4.40 59.47
N TYR A 583 56.87 3.30 60.16
CA TYR A 583 57.19 2.03 59.50
C TYR A 583 55.89 1.30 59.17
N TYR A 584 55.63 1.07 57.88
CA TYR A 584 54.46 0.33 57.39
C TYR A 584 54.85 -1.08 56.94
N ASP A 585 53.92 -2.01 57.11
CA ASP A 585 54.09 -3.46 56.92
C ASP A 585 53.23 -4.04 55.78
N SER A 586 52.43 -3.19 55.12
CA SER A 586 51.60 -3.54 53.97
C SER A 586 51.12 -2.28 53.24
N ILE A 587 50.90 -2.41 51.93
CA ILE A 587 50.17 -1.46 51.09
C ILE A 587 48.93 -2.16 50.55
N LEU A 588 47.79 -1.46 50.49
CA LEU A 588 46.58 -1.91 49.84
C LEU A 588 45.85 -0.76 49.13
N ASN A 589 44.94 -1.08 48.22
CA ASN A 589 44.07 -0.12 47.56
C ASN A 589 42.63 -0.39 48.03
N ALA A 590 41.91 0.63 48.49
CA ALA A 590 40.55 0.51 49.00
C ALA A 590 39.84 1.87 48.98
N ASP A 591 38.52 1.87 48.75
CA ASP A 591 37.68 3.09 48.82
C ASP A 591 38.18 4.23 47.90
N GLY A 592 38.70 3.87 46.71
CA GLY A 592 39.30 4.78 45.72
C GLY A 592 40.78 5.14 45.96
N HIS A 593 41.31 4.87 47.15
CA HIS A 593 42.61 5.35 47.64
C HIS A 593 43.67 4.26 47.81
N GLN A 594 44.94 4.66 47.81
CA GLN A 594 46.08 3.87 48.24
C GLN A 594 46.35 4.08 49.75
N TRP A 595 46.47 2.99 50.48
CA TRP A 595 46.65 2.97 51.93
C TRP A 595 47.94 2.26 52.33
N ILE A 596 48.64 2.80 53.33
CA ILE A 596 49.63 2.05 54.11
C ILE A 596 48.99 1.49 55.39
N SER A 597 49.45 0.31 55.79
CA SER A 597 49.07 -0.40 57.00
C SER A 597 50.26 -0.54 57.94
N TYR A 598 50.02 -0.42 59.24
CA TYR A 598 51.02 -0.74 60.26
C TYR A 598 50.35 -1.23 61.56
N ARG A 599 51.11 -1.90 62.43
CA ARG A 599 50.68 -2.17 63.81
C ARG A 599 51.17 -1.08 64.75
N SER A 600 50.27 -0.46 65.51
CA SER A 600 50.64 0.46 66.60
C SER A 600 51.28 -0.30 67.76
N TYR A 601 51.95 0.41 68.68
CA TYR A 601 52.58 -0.18 69.87
C TYR A 601 51.61 -1.04 70.73
N SER A 602 50.32 -0.70 70.72
CA SER A 602 49.22 -1.49 71.32
C SER A 602 48.76 -2.71 70.51
N GLY A 603 49.49 -3.13 69.47
CA GLY A 603 49.20 -4.28 68.61
C GLY A 603 48.11 -4.08 67.55
N ILE A 604 47.25 -3.06 67.71
CA ILE A 604 46.15 -2.70 66.81
C ILE A 604 46.71 -2.33 65.43
N ARG A 605 46.13 -2.88 64.34
CA ARG A 605 46.46 -2.43 62.98
C ARG A 605 45.72 -1.13 62.66
N ARG A 606 46.43 -0.18 62.06
CA ARG A 606 45.94 1.14 61.66
C ARG A 606 46.24 1.38 60.18
N TYR A 607 45.48 2.28 59.56
CA TYR A 607 45.53 2.57 58.14
C TYR A 607 45.63 4.08 57.89
N ILE A 608 46.40 4.47 56.87
CA ILE A 608 46.65 5.88 56.49
C ILE A 608 46.62 5.99 54.96
N ILE A 609 45.92 6.98 54.42
CA ILE A 609 45.91 7.34 52.99
C ILE A 609 47.22 8.04 52.62
N ILE A 610 47.78 7.74 51.44
CA ILE A 610 49.09 8.24 51.00
C ILE A 610 49.13 8.86 49.60
N ASP A 611 48.02 8.86 48.87
CA ASP A 611 47.87 9.48 47.53
C ASP A 611 47.24 10.90 47.56
#